data_AF-A0A7G9YUH3-F1
#
_entry.id   AF-A0A7G9YUH3-F1
#
_cell.length_a   1.000
_cell.length_b   1.000
_cell.length_c   1.000
_cell.angle_alpha   90.00
_cell.angle_beta   90.00
_cell.angle_gamma   90.00
#
_symmetry.space_group_name_H-M   'P 1'
#
loop_
_entity.id
_entity.type
_entity.pdbx_description
1 polymer ?
#
loop_
_entity_poly.entity_id
_entity_poly.type
_entity_poly.pdbx_seq_one_letter_code
_entity_poly.pdbx_strand_id
1 'polypeptide(L)'
;MSETKPRIRILEDAGYRVIMKNEDGTPRQVLRGFVKEGDYGKFISVETHWVQKMDGEKIVDSQWARKTYTFPHDKERAFEKWNFVKELIEEALGAGTDLEKEVEEEFGEELEGLEEE
;
A
#
# COMPACT_ATOMS: atom_id res chain seq x y z
N MET A 1 0.77 28.77 -15.87
CA MET A 1 -0.53 28.08 -15.79
C MET A 1 -0.67 27.60 -14.35
N SER A 2 -1.71 28.03 -13.63
CA SER A 2 -1.92 27.59 -12.25
C SER A 2 -2.39 26.15 -12.27
N GLU A 3 -1.47 25.21 -12.03
CA GLU A 3 -1.80 23.80 -11.76
C GLU A 3 -2.62 23.75 -10.47
N THR A 4 -3.94 23.86 -10.63
CA THR A 4 -4.87 23.74 -9.52
C THR A 4 -4.84 22.26 -9.16
N LYS A 5 -4.12 21.91 -8.08
CA LYS A 5 -4.08 20.52 -7.59
C LYS A 5 -5.51 19.99 -7.49
N PRO A 6 -5.81 18.80 -8.05
CA PRO A 6 -7.13 18.22 -7.96
C PRO A 6 -7.58 18.16 -6.50
N ARG A 7 -8.80 18.62 -6.22
CA ARG A 7 -9.35 18.58 -4.86
C ARG A 7 -9.82 17.17 -4.56
N ILE A 8 -8.94 16.35 -3.98
CA ILE A 8 -9.27 14.99 -3.57
C ILE A 8 -9.77 15.00 -2.12
N ARG A 9 -10.95 14.42 -1.89
CA ARG A 9 -11.55 14.23 -0.58
C ARG A 9 -11.67 12.74 -0.27
N ILE A 10 -11.41 12.36 0.98
CA ILE A 10 -11.72 11.01 1.48
C ILE A 10 -13.21 10.95 1.86
N LEU A 11 -13.93 9.99 1.29
CA LEU A 11 -15.33 9.70 1.61
C LEU A 11 -15.46 8.59 2.66
N GLU A 12 -14.60 7.57 2.58
CA GLU A 12 -14.64 6.39 3.46
C GLU A 12 -13.22 5.85 3.71
N ASP A 13 -12.99 5.37 4.93
CA ASP A 13 -11.82 4.56 5.30
C ASP A 13 -12.27 3.09 5.46
N ALA A 14 -11.85 2.24 4.52
CA ALA A 14 -12.19 0.82 4.49
C ALA A 14 -11.29 -0.02 5.42
N GLY A 15 -10.36 0.61 6.14
CA GLY A 15 -9.40 -0.04 7.03
C GLY A 15 -8.06 -0.31 6.36
N TYR A 16 -7.31 -1.26 6.92
CA TYR A 16 -5.94 -1.53 6.51
C TYR A 16 -5.55 -3.01 6.54
N ARG A 17 -4.43 -3.33 5.89
CA ARG A 17 -3.73 -4.63 5.96
C ARG A 17 -2.27 -4.40 6.27
N VAL A 18 -1.71 -5.21 7.17
CA VAL A 18 -0.32 -5.08 7.61
C VAL A 18 0.61 -5.68 6.56
N ILE A 19 1.60 -4.91 6.13
CA ILE A 19 2.70 -5.36 5.27
C ILE A 19 3.89 -5.77 6.14
N MET A 20 4.28 -4.89 7.07
CA MET A 20 5.42 -5.11 7.97
C MET A 20 5.02 -4.85 9.42
N LYS A 21 5.62 -5.60 10.33
CA LYS A 21 5.48 -5.45 11.79
C LYS A 21 6.81 -5.00 12.40
N ASN A 22 6.74 -4.32 13.53
CA ASN A 22 7.87 -4.14 14.43
C ASN A 22 8.15 -5.44 15.20
N GLU A 23 9.26 -5.51 15.92
CA GLU A 23 9.64 -6.66 16.75
C GLU A 23 8.60 -6.99 17.83
N ASP A 24 7.93 -5.96 18.37
CA ASP A 24 6.86 -6.10 19.36
C ASP A 24 5.52 -6.58 18.76
N GLY A 25 5.49 -6.88 17.45
CA GLY A 25 4.33 -7.35 16.72
C GLY A 25 3.36 -6.26 16.27
N THR A 26 3.62 -4.99 16.63
CA THR A 26 2.78 -3.86 16.19
C THR A 26 2.97 -3.55 14.70
N PRO A 27 1.96 -3.01 13.99
CA PRO A 27 2.11 -2.65 12.59
C PRO A 27 3.16 -1.54 12.38
N ARG A 28 4.15 -1.77 11.51
CA ARG A 28 5.15 -0.77 11.07
C ARG A 28 4.75 -0.13 9.74
N GLN A 29 4.31 -0.95 8.79
CA GLN A 29 3.86 -0.50 7.47
C GLN A 29 2.57 -1.22 7.08
N VAL A 30 1.63 -0.47 6.49
CA VAL A 30 0.31 -0.98 6.13
C VAL A 30 -0.11 -0.51 4.73
N LEU A 31 -1.01 -1.26 4.09
CA LEU A 31 -1.88 -0.77 3.03
C LEU A 31 -3.17 -0.26 3.65
N ARG A 32 -3.52 1.01 3.43
CA ARG A 32 -4.82 1.58 3.80
C ARG A 32 -5.72 1.69 2.59
N GLY A 33 -6.98 1.28 2.73
CA GLY A 33 -7.99 1.38 1.68
C GLY A 33 -8.90 2.57 1.91
N PHE A 34 -9.05 3.43 0.92
CA PHE A 34 -9.93 4.60 0.99
C PHE A 34 -10.87 4.65 -0.20
N VAL A 35 -12.11 5.08 0.02
CA VAL A 35 -12.94 5.62 -1.06
C VAL A 35 -12.71 7.12 -1.09
N LYS A 36 -12.30 7.64 -2.25
CA LYS A 36 -12.02 9.06 -2.46
C LYS A 36 -12.87 9.61 -3.60
N GLU A 37 -13.07 10.92 -3.59
CA GLU A 37 -13.74 11.66 -4.65
C GLU A 37 -12.85 12.83 -5.06
N GLY A 38 -12.59 12.94 -6.36
CA GLY A 38 -11.89 14.06 -6.95
C GLY A 38 -12.65 14.60 -8.16
N ASP A 39 -12.01 15.46 -8.94
CA ASP A 39 -12.66 16.14 -10.07
C ASP A 39 -13.13 15.19 -11.18
N TYR A 40 -12.61 13.96 -11.21
CA TYR A 40 -12.97 12.91 -12.17
C TYR A 40 -13.98 11.88 -11.62
N GLY A 41 -14.52 12.12 -10.42
CA GLY A 41 -15.50 11.25 -9.75
C GLY A 41 -14.90 10.41 -8.63
N LYS A 42 -15.66 9.38 -8.22
CA LYS A 42 -15.30 8.47 -7.11
C LYS A 42 -14.33 7.38 -7.57
N PHE A 43 -13.38 7.05 -6.71
CA PHE A 43 -12.41 5.99 -6.92
C PHE A 43 -11.99 5.35 -5.60
N ILE A 44 -11.44 4.14 -5.67
CA ILE A 44 -10.83 3.44 -4.55
C ILE A 44 -9.32 3.69 -4.62
N SER A 45 -8.72 4.06 -3.49
CA SER A 45 -7.29 4.29 -3.36
C SER A 45 -6.73 3.35 -2.30
N VAL A 46 -5.77 2.51 -2.68
CA VAL A 46 -5.02 1.66 -1.74
C VAL A 46 -3.62 2.26 -1.60
N GLU A 47 -3.31 2.77 -0.41
CA GLU A 47 -2.14 3.61 -0.15
C GLU A 47 -1.21 2.93 0.86
N THR A 48 0.08 2.92 0.58
CA THR A 48 1.08 2.47 1.55
C THR A 48 1.34 3.56 2.58
N HIS A 49 1.29 3.21 3.87
CA HIS A 49 1.52 4.13 4.98
C HIS A 49 2.51 3.56 5.99
N TRP A 50 3.39 4.41 6.49
CA TRP A 50 4.19 4.16 7.70
C TRP A 50 3.36 4.52 8.92
N VAL A 51 3.18 3.56 9.82
CA VAL A 51 2.43 3.78 11.06
C VAL A 51 3.31 4.58 12.02
N GLN A 52 2.78 5.71 12.51
CA GLN A 52 3.46 6.54 13.50
C GLN A 52 2.90 6.30 14.90
N LYS A 53 1.58 6.08 14.99
CA LYS A 53 0.90 5.86 16.27
C LYS A 53 -0.36 5.03 16.12
N MET A 54 -0.53 4.10 17.05
CA MET A 54 -1.72 3.27 17.22
C MET A 54 -2.49 3.67 18.50
N ASP A 55 -3.80 3.48 18.47
CA ASP A 55 -4.68 3.47 19.64
C ASP A 55 -5.53 2.18 19.59
N GLY A 56 -5.10 1.16 20.34
CA GLY A 56 -5.58 -0.20 20.18
C GLY A 56 -5.37 -0.71 18.75
N GLU A 57 -6.46 -1.08 18.08
CA GLU A 57 -6.45 -1.56 16.69
C GLU A 57 -6.56 -0.45 15.65
N LYS A 58 -6.62 0.83 16.06
CA LYS A 58 -6.79 1.97 15.15
C LYS A 58 -5.48 2.71 14.92
N ILE A 59 -5.20 3.01 13.66
CA ILE A 59 -4.11 3.92 13.28
C ILE A 59 -4.61 5.35 13.49
N VAL A 60 -4.06 6.03 14.49
CA VAL A 60 -4.41 7.43 14.78
C VAL A 60 -3.46 8.42 14.11
N ASP A 61 -2.26 7.97 13.76
CA ASP A 61 -1.31 8.76 12.96
C ASP A 61 -0.49 7.87 12.03
N SER A 62 -0.31 8.34 10.79
CA SER A 62 0.43 7.63 9.76
C SER A 62 0.92 8.57 8.67
N GLN A 63 2.10 8.27 8.12
CA GLN A 63 2.66 9.02 7.00
C GLN A 63 2.52 8.24 5.68
N TRP A 64 2.10 8.92 4.62
CA TRP A 64 1.96 8.32 3.29
C TRP A 64 3.34 8.00 2.69
N ALA A 65 3.52 6.74 2.25
CA ALA A 65 4.77 6.20 1.71
C ALA A 65 4.84 6.24 0.17
N ARG A 66 4.12 7.17 -0.47
CA ARG A 66 4.11 7.49 -1.91
C ARG A 66 3.54 6.43 -2.87
N LYS A 67 3.57 5.14 -2.52
CA LYS A 67 2.96 4.09 -3.36
C LYS A 67 1.44 4.08 -3.20
N THR A 68 0.72 4.12 -4.32
CA THR A 68 -0.74 4.16 -4.38
C THR A 68 -1.25 3.35 -5.55
N TYR A 69 -2.25 2.51 -5.31
CA TYR A 69 -3.01 1.82 -6.34
C TYR A 69 -4.42 2.39 -6.41
N THR A 70 -4.77 2.96 -7.56
CA THR A 70 -6.08 3.57 -7.77
C THR A 70 -6.96 2.66 -8.60
N PHE A 71 -8.18 2.40 -8.15
CA PHE A 71 -9.18 1.59 -8.85
C PHE A 71 -10.47 2.38 -9.09
N PRO A 72 -11.24 2.06 -10.14
CA PRO A 72 -12.59 2.57 -10.29
C PRO A 72 -13.45 2.26 -9.05
N HIS A 73 -14.43 3.11 -8.74
CA HIS A 73 -15.41 2.81 -7.69
C HIS A 73 -16.43 1.75 -8.11
N ASP A 74 -16.59 1.53 -9.42
CA ASP A 74 -17.42 0.44 -9.93
C ASP A 74 -16.80 -0.92 -9.58
N LYS A 75 -17.61 -1.81 -9.01
CA LYS A 75 -17.14 -3.09 -8.46
C LYS A 75 -16.54 -3.98 -9.55
N GLU A 76 -17.21 -4.15 -10.68
CA GLU A 76 -16.78 -5.05 -11.74
C GLU A 76 -15.46 -4.55 -12.35
N ARG A 77 -15.39 -3.27 -12.67
CA ARG A 77 -14.17 -2.64 -13.21
C ARG A 77 -13.00 -2.61 -12.23
N ALA A 78 -13.27 -2.49 -10.94
CA ALA A 78 -12.23 -2.56 -9.91
C ALA A 78 -11.56 -3.94 -9.89
N PHE A 79 -12.36 -5.01 -9.91
CA PHE A 79 -11.85 -6.38 -9.90
C PHE A 79 -11.22 -6.78 -11.23
N GLU A 80 -11.77 -6.34 -12.35
CA GLU A 80 -11.14 -6.54 -13.67
C GLU A 80 -9.75 -5.91 -13.71
N LYS A 81 -9.62 -4.65 -13.27
CA LYS A 81 -8.32 -3.99 -13.15
C LYS A 81 -7.37 -4.73 -12.20
N TRP A 82 -7.88 -5.23 -11.07
CA TRP A 82 -7.06 -6.01 -10.14
C TRP A 82 -6.54 -7.31 -10.77
N ASN A 83 -7.36 -8.01 -11.56
CA ASN A 83 -6.93 -9.21 -12.26
C ASN A 83 -5.80 -8.91 -13.25
N PHE A 84 -5.89 -7.83 -14.03
CA PHE A 84 -4.78 -7.42 -14.89
C PHE A 84 -3.51 -7.08 -14.10
N VAL A 85 -3.63 -6.42 -12.95
CA VAL A 85 -2.47 -6.17 -12.07
C VAL A 85 -1.86 -7.49 -11.58
N LYS A 86 -2.70 -8.46 -11.20
CA LYS A 86 -2.25 -9.79 -10.75
C LYS A 86 -1.53 -10.54 -11.89
N GLU A 87 -2.12 -10.55 -13.08
CA GLU A 87 -1.52 -11.18 -14.27
C GLU A 87 -0.15 -10.57 -14.60
N LEU A 88 -0.02 -9.23 -14.57
CA LEU A 88 1.26 -8.56 -14.79
C LEU A 88 2.31 -8.90 -13.71
N ILE A 89 1.89 -9.05 -12.46
CA ILE A 89 2.79 -9.49 -11.37
C ILE A 89 3.24 -10.93 -11.61
N GLU A 90 2.32 -11.83 -11.99
CA GLU A 90 2.62 -13.23 -12.29
C GLU A 90 3.58 -13.37 -13.49
N GLU A 91 3.38 -12.56 -14.53
CA GLU A 91 4.29 -12.48 -15.67
C GLU A 91 5.68 -11.96 -15.29
N ALA A 92 5.74 -10.93 -14.44
CA ALA A 92 7.00 -10.32 -14.00
C ALA A 92 7.82 -11.25 -13.10
N LEU A 93 7.18 -12.02 -12.21
CA LEU A 93 7.84 -13.01 -11.36
C LEU A 93 8.28 -14.26 -12.13
N GLY A 94 7.89 -14.38 -13.40
CA GLY A 94 8.01 -15.60 -14.17
C GLY A 94 7.08 -16.68 -13.61
N ALA A 95 6.36 -17.39 -14.46
CA ALA A 95 5.56 -18.53 -14.03
C ALA A 95 6.47 -19.65 -13.47
N GLY A 96 6.83 -19.53 -12.18
CA GLY A 96 7.52 -20.52 -11.36
C GLY A 96 9.01 -20.74 -11.64
N THR A 97 9.90 -19.86 -11.17
CA THR A 97 11.28 -20.22 -10.78
C THR A 97 11.89 -19.15 -9.87
N ASP A 98 12.39 -19.58 -8.69
CA ASP A 98 13.31 -18.85 -7.78
C ASP A 98 12.79 -17.71 -6.86
N LEU A 99 11.54 -17.78 -6.41
CA LEU A 99 10.98 -16.83 -5.42
C LEU A 99 11.65 -16.83 -4.04
N GLU A 100 12.34 -17.89 -3.64
CA GLU A 100 12.93 -17.98 -2.29
C GLU A 100 14.23 -17.18 -2.13
N LYS A 101 14.90 -16.81 -3.23
CA LYS A 101 16.23 -16.16 -3.17
C LYS A 101 16.18 -14.63 -3.21
N GLU A 102 15.18 -14.04 -3.86
CA GLU A 102 15.06 -12.57 -4.02
C GLU A 102 14.27 -11.89 -2.89
N VAL A 103 13.42 -12.61 -2.14
CA VAL A 103 12.69 -12.06 -0.98
C VAL A 103 13.65 -11.71 0.16
N GLU A 104 14.78 -12.42 0.27
CA GLU A 104 15.82 -12.15 1.26
C GLU A 104 16.67 -10.92 0.89
N GLU A 105 16.87 -10.62 -0.40
CA GLU A 105 17.64 -9.46 -0.85
C GLU A 105 16.83 -8.14 -0.82
N GLU A 106 15.54 -8.11 -1.20
CA GLU A 106 14.75 -6.86 -1.14
C GLU A 106 14.27 -6.48 0.28
N PHE A 107 14.33 -7.40 1.25
CA PHE A 107 13.89 -7.17 2.64
C PHE A 107 14.97 -7.43 3.71
N GLY A 108 16.13 -8.00 3.37
CA GLY A 108 17.20 -8.35 4.32
C GLY A 108 18.29 -7.30 4.49
N GLU A 109 18.52 -6.42 3.50
CA GLU A 109 19.60 -5.41 3.58
C GLU A 109 19.29 -4.18 4.45
N GLU A 110 18.13 -4.11 5.14
CA GLU A 110 17.90 -3.09 6.19
C GLU A 110 18.25 -3.58 7.62
N LEU A 111 18.85 -4.76 7.79
CA LEU A 111 19.26 -5.29 9.10
C LEU A 111 20.79 -5.42 9.32
N GLU A 112 21.62 -5.30 8.28
CA GLU A 112 23.09 -5.30 8.41
C GLU A 112 23.66 -3.87 8.48
N GLY A 113 23.34 -3.15 9.56
CA GLY A 113 23.87 -1.81 9.80
C GLY A 113 24.07 -1.44 11.27
N LEU A 114 23.95 -2.40 12.19
CA LEU A 114 24.31 -2.23 13.59
C LEU A 114 25.38 -3.26 13.98
N GLU A 115 26.53 -3.19 13.31
CA GLU A 115 27.77 -3.69 13.91
C GLU A 115 28.30 -2.66 14.92
N GLU A 116 28.42 -3.17 16.16
CA GLU A 116 29.43 -2.87 17.19
C GLU A 116 29.80 -1.40 17.51
N GLU A 117 29.31 -0.90 18.65
CA GLU A 117 30.15 -0.56 19.83
C GLU A 117 29.31 -0.46 21.12
#